data_AF-A0A2N0SJM6-F1
#
_entry.id   AF-A0A2N0SJM6-F1
#
_cell.length_a   1.000
_cell.length_b   1.000
_cell.length_c   1.000
_cell.angle_alpha   90.00
_cell.angle_beta   90.00
_cell.angle_gamma   90.00
#
_symmetry.space_group_name_H-M   'P 1'
#
loop_
_entity.id
_entity.type
_entity.pdbx_description
1 polymer ?
#
loop_
_entity_poly.entity_id
_entity_poly.type
_entity_poly.pdbx_seq_one_letter_code
_entity_poly.pdbx_strand_id
1 'polypeptide(L)'
;MLVYHELEAFNIDFTSLNEASAIIENSGGHLRGILLRYIDYGYWYDNLGEDSLNFICKVHQNCPSVEYLSLLFLSTADHFTEFETLLKSCQTLKSLLLSIPSINKEETGEKLLKILIRSAPKNLREIRFFKEFQFSLKNLETFFKNWKDRPALTILTSDPIYKGDDYMKLIDKYKENGVIREFRCDPGRNNIYY
;
A
#
# COMPACT_ATOMS: atom_id res chain seq x y z
N MET A 1 17.62 -25.57 -2.74
CA MET A 1 16.94 -24.27 -2.62
C MET A 1 17.92 -23.19 -3.08
N LEU A 2 17.53 -22.33 -4.02
CA LEU A 2 18.31 -21.16 -4.40
C LEU A 2 18.05 -20.07 -3.36
N VAL A 3 19.11 -19.58 -2.70
CA VAL A 3 19.02 -18.57 -1.65
C VAL A 3 19.66 -17.28 -2.17
N TYR A 4 18.96 -16.16 -2.09
CA TYR A 4 19.36 -14.89 -2.72
C TYR A 4 19.83 -13.85 -1.70
N HIS A 5 20.97 -14.09 -1.05
CA HIS A 5 21.45 -13.25 0.08
C HIS A 5 21.75 -11.78 -0.27
N GLU A 6 21.97 -11.45 -1.55
CA GLU A 6 22.28 -10.09 -1.99
C GLU A 6 21.09 -9.35 -2.62
N LEU A 7 19.92 -9.99 -2.71
CA LEU A 7 18.75 -9.38 -3.33
C LEU A 7 18.10 -8.39 -2.36
N GLU A 8 18.34 -7.10 -2.59
CA GLU A 8 17.72 -6.02 -1.81
C GLU A 8 16.43 -5.49 -2.45
N ALA A 9 16.31 -5.57 -3.78
CA ALA A 9 15.14 -5.11 -4.51
C ALA A 9 14.61 -6.22 -5.40
N PHE A 10 13.41 -6.69 -5.12
CA PHE A 10 12.70 -7.66 -5.92
C PHE A 10 11.58 -6.98 -6.70
N ASN A 11 11.80 -6.87 -8.01
CA ASN A 11 10.85 -6.31 -8.94
C ASN A 11 10.10 -7.44 -9.64
N ILE A 12 8.80 -7.51 -9.40
CA ILE A 12 7.93 -8.58 -9.86
C ILE A 12 7.26 -8.09 -11.14
N ASP A 13 7.72 -8.66 -12.24
CA ASP A 13 7.22 -8.41 -13.59
C ASP A 13 6.84 -9.74 -14.25
N PHE A 14 5.62 -9.84 -14.80
CA PHE A 14 5.05 -11.05 -15.42
C PHE A 14 5.16 -12.37 -14.61
N THR A 15 5.33 -12.29 -13.29
CA THR A 15 5.48 -13.45 -12.38
C THR A 15 4.24 -13.59 -11.50
N SER A 16 3.82 -14.82 -11.19
CA SER A 16 2.68 -15.05 -10.29
C SER A 16 3.01 -14.66 -8.84
N LEU A 17 1.98 -14.31 -8.06
CA LEU A 17 2.16 -14.00 -6.63
C LEU A 17 2.67 -15.21 -5.83
N ASN A 18 2.39 -16.43 -6.28
CA ASN A 18 2.90 -17.66 -5.66
C ASN A 18 4.41 -17.84 -5.90
N GLU A 19 4.89 -17.63 -7.12
CA GLU A 19 6.32 -17.65 -7.42
C GLU A 19 7.06 -16.54 -6.67
N ALA A 20 6.47 -15.33 -6.64
CA ALA A 20 7.01 -14.22 -5.87
C ALA A 20 7.10 -14.55 -4.36
N SER A 21 6.08 -15.21 -3.82
CA SER A 21 6.05 -15.67 -2.43
C SER A 21 7.15 -16.68 -2.13
N ALA A 22 7.40 -17.62 -3.04
CA ALA A 22 8.51 -18.57 -2.91
C ALA A 22 9.88 -17.86 -2.90
N ILE A 23 10.07 -16.83 -3.73
CA ILE A 23 11.31 -16.04 -3.73
C ILE A 23 11.48 -15.28 -2.41
N ILE A 24 10.41 -14.67 -1.90
CA ILE A 24 10.39 -13.95 -0.61
C ILE A 24 10.81 -14.87 0.54
N GLU A 25 10.24 -16.08 0.60
CA GLU A 25 10.58 -17.09 1.61
C GLU A 25 12.06 -17.51 1.56
N ASN A 26 12.66 -17.51 0.36
CA ASN A 26 14.04 -17.90 0.15
C ASN A 26 15.03 -16.72 0.08
N SER A 27 14.58 -15.49 0.39
CA SER A 27 15.39 -14.27 0.30
C SER A 27 16.33 -14.05 1.51
N GLY A 28 16.20 -14.85 2.57
CA GLY A 28 16.93 -14.66 3.82
C GLY A 28 16.56 -13.39 4.58
N GLY A 29 15.49 -12.69 4.17
CA GLY A 29 15.00 -11.47 4.82
C GLY A 29 15.79 -10.20 4.54
N HIS A 30 16.62 -10.20 3.49
CA HIS A 30 17.42 -9.05 3.07
C HIS A 30 16.67 -8.10 2.12
N LEU A 31 15.45 -8.45 1.69
CA LEU A 31 14.63 -7.62 0.80
C LEU A 31 14.22 -6.30 1.47
N ARG A 32 14.65 -5.20 0.85
CA ARG A 32 14.29 -3.81 1.18
C ARG A 32 13.18 -3.28 0.27
N GLY A 33 13.06 -3.78 -0.95
CA GLY A 33 12.03 -3.40 -1.90
C GLY A 33 11.33 -4.61 -2.51
N ILE A 34 10.00 -4.64 -2.45
CA ILE A 34 9.16 -5.65 -3.08
C ILE A 34 8.12 -4.91 -3.93
N LEU A 35 8.36 -4.85 -5.24
CA LEU A 35 7.67 -3.94 -6.15
C LEU A 35 6.88 -4.74 -7.18
N LEU A 36 5.56 -4.61 -7.16
CA LEU A 36 4.66 -5.19 -8.15
C LEU A 36 4.44 -4.17 -9.27
N ARG A 37 4.98 -4.40 -10.47
CA ARG A 37 4.87 -3.46 -11.59
C ARG A 37 3.58 -3.58 -12.39
N TYR A 38 3.00 -4.78 -12.43
CA TYR A 38 1.81 -5.02 -13.23
C TYR A 38 0.70 -5.69 -12.41
N ILE A 39 0.14 -4.91 -11.47
CA ILE A 39 -0.96 -5.37 -10.62
C ILE A 39 -2.30 -5.49 -11.40
N ASP A 40 -2.29 -5.23 -12.71
CA ASP A 40 -3.48 -5.30 -13.58
C ASP A 40 -3.72 -6.69 -14.19
N TYR A 41 -2.79 -7.66 -14.03
CA TYR A 41 -2.94 -9.03 -14.53
C TYR A 41 -3.83 -9.94 -13.66
N GLY A 42 -4.55 -9.39 -12.68
CA GLY A 42 -5.46 -10.16 -11.82
C GLY A 42 -6.59 -10.92 -12.55
N TYR A 43 -6.75 -10.70 -13.86
CA TYR A 43 -7.75 -11.39 -14.70
C TYR A 43 -7.28 -12.73 -15.29
N TRP A 44 -6.03 -13.15 -15.06
CA TRP A 44 -5.44 -14.36 -15.67
C TRP A 44 -5.22 -15.52 -14.69
N TYR A 45 -5.63 -15.37 -13.43
CA TYR A 45 -5.35 -16.36 -12.37
C TYR A 45 -6.60 -16.74 -11.59
N ASP A 46 -6.87 -18.04 -11.51
CA ASP A 46 -8.09 -18.60 -10.91
C ASP A 46 -8.16 -18.43 -9.38
N ASN A 47 -7.03 -18.15 -8.70
CA ASN A 47 -6.91 -18.09 -7.22
C ASN A 47 -6.36 -16.77 -6.66
N LEU A 48 -6.60 -15.64 -7.36
CA LEU A 48 -6.02 -14.34 -7.01
C LEU A 48 -6.18 -13.94 -5.52
N GLY A 49 -7.29 -14.30 -4.89
CA GLY A 49 -7.55 -13.99 -3.48
C GLY A 49 -6.71 -14.78 -2.49
N GLU A 50 -6.48 -16.06 -2.74
CA GLU A 50 -5.59 -16.88 -1.91
C GLU A 50 -4.12 -16.48 -2.13
N ASP A 51 -3.74 -16.25 -3.39
CA ASP A 51 -2.38 -15.88 -3.75
C ASP A 51 -1.97 -14.52 -3.17
N SER A 52 -2.87 -13.52 -3.21
CA SER A 52 -2.61 -12.20 -2.63
C SER A 52 -2.58 -12.21 -1.10
N LEU A 53 -3.43 -13.02 -0.47
CA LEU A 53 -3.39 -13.22 0.98
C LEU A 53 -2.07 -13.90 1.39
N ASN A 54 -1.71 -15.00 0.73
CA ASN A 54 -0.46 -15.72 0.98
C ASN A 54 0.77 -14.82 0.77
N PHE A 55 0.75 -13.98 -0.27
CA PHE A 55 1.81 -13.01 -0.51
C PHE A 55 2.00 -12.04 0.66
N ILE A 56 0.91 -11.45 1.18
CA ILE A 56 0.95 -10.57 2.36
C ILE A 56 1.56 -11.34 3.55
N CYS A 57 1.11 -12.58 3.79
CA CYS A 57 1.63 -13.44 4.85
C CYS A 57 3.13 -13.65 4.74
N LYS A 58 3.61 -14.03 3.56
CA LYS A 58 5.03 -14.31 3.32
C LYS A 58 5.90 -13.07 3.45
N VAL A 59 5.42 -11.90 3.01
CA VAL A 59 6.14 -10.63 3.20
C VAL A 59 6.37 -10.36 4.68
N HIS A 60 5.32 -10.38 5.51
CA HIS A 60 5.51 -9.98 6.91
C HIS A 60 6.19 -11.04 7.77
N GLN A 61 6.21 -12.31 7.35
CA GLN A 61 6.94 -13.39 8.01
C GLN A 61 8.44 -13.38 7.69
N ASN A 62 8.81 -13.02 6.46
CA ASN A 62 10.18 -13.19 5.97
C ASN A 62 10.92 -11.87 5.73
N CYS A 63 10.23 -10.75 5.55
CA CYS A 63 10.83 -9.47 5.18
C CYS A 63 10.46 -8.33 6.16
N PRO A 64 10.76 -8.45 7.47
CA PRO A 64 10.45 -7.39 8.44
C PRO A 64 11.21 -6.07 8.19
N SER A 65 12.33 -6.14 7.43
CA SER A 65 13.17 -5.01 7.05
C SER A 65 12.76 -4.33 5.74
N VAL A 66 11.61 -4.68 5.15
CA VAL A 66 11.13 -4.07 3.91
C VAL A 66 10.90 -2.56 4.10
N GLU A 67 11.29 -1.77 3.12
CA GLU A 67 11.18 -0.30 3.09
C GLU A 67 10.17 0.17 2.03
N TYR A 68 10.09 -0.53 0.90
CA TYR A 68 9.20 -0.23 -0.22
C TYR A 68 8.39 -1.46 -0.58
N LEU A 69 7.06 -1.35 -0.56
CA LEU A 69 6.19 -2.49 -0.74
C LEU A 69 5.00 -2.14 -1.63
N SER A 70 4.75 -2.96 -2.64
CA SER A 70 3.50 -2.97 -3.39
C SER A 70 2.65 -4.18 -3.00
N LEU A 71 1.34 -3.98 -2.80
CA LEU A 71 0.38 -5.04 -2.51
C LEU A 71 -0.80 -4.99 -3.48
N LEU A 72 -1.23 -6.18 -3.92
CA LEU A 72 -2.59 -6.40 -4.39
C LEU A 72 -3.45 -6.70 -3.17
N PHE A 73 -4.50 -5.92 -2.94
CA PHE A 73 -5.30 -5.98 -1.72
C PHE A 73 -6.79 -6.12 -2.05
N LEU A 74 -7.33 -7.35 -1.98
CA LEU A 74 -8.72 -7.64 -2.37
C LEU A 74 -9.78 -7.31 -1.31
N SER A 75 -9.37 -6.75 -0.16
CA SER A 75 -10.29 -6.19 0.84
C SER A 75 -11.25 -7.20 1.52
N THR A 76 -10.90 -8.49 1.59
CA THR A 76 -11.62 -9.45 2.44
C THR A 76 -11.25 -9.27 3.92
N ALA A 77 -11.99 -9.91 4.83
CA ALA A 77 -11.70 -9.85 6.27
C ALA A 77 -10.29 -10.36 6.60
N ASP A 78 -9.85 -11.44 5.95
CA ASP A 78 -8.50 -12.00 6.14
C ASP A 78 -7.43 -11.06 5.61
N HIS A 79 -7.66 -10.40 4.46
CA HIS A 79 -6.74 -9.39 3.94
C HIS A 79 -6.54 -8.24 4.95
N PHE A 80 -7.61 -7.74 5.56
CA PHE A 80 -7.49 -6.69 6.57
C PHE A 80 -6.70 -7.16 7.80
N THR A 81 -6.91 -8.41 8.23
CA THR A 81 -6.18 -9.00 9.36
C THR A 81 -4.70 -9.12 9.05
N GLU A 82 -4.33 -9.72 7.92
CA GLU A 82 -2.93 -9.91 7.54
C GLU A 82 -2.23 -8.61 7.18
N PHE A 83 -2.95 -7.64 6.60
CA PHE A 83 -2.41 -6.31 6.36
C PHE A 83 -2.09 -5.58 7.68
N GLU A 84 -2.94 -5.70 8.69
CA GLU A 84 -2.64 -5.15 10.00
C GLU A 84 -1.41 -5.82 10.63
N THR A 85 -1.30 -7.15 10.53
CA THR A 85 -0.11 -7.90 10.96
C THR A 85 1.14 -7.42 10.23
N LEU A 86 1.05 -7.21 8.91
CA LEU A 86 2.15 -6.70 8.09
C LEU A 86 2.63 -5.34 8.55
N LEU A 87 1.73 -4.38 8.79
CA LEU A 87 2.11 -3.05 9.26
C LEU A 87 2.80 -3.08 10.63
N LYS A 88 2.40 -4.01 11.51
CA LYS A 88 3.03 -4.20 12.82
C LYS A 88 4.39 -4.89 12.74
N SER A 89 4.60 -5.79 11.79
CA SER A 89 5.87 -6.50 11.63
C SER A 89 6.92 -5.67 10.88
N CYS A 90 6.52 -4.95 9.83
CA CYS A 90 7.44 -4.25 8.92
C CYS A 90 7.73 -2.81 9.38
N GLN A 91 8.44 -2.63 10.50
CA GLN A 91 8.65 -1.31 11.12
C GLN A 91 9.58 -0.37 10.35
N THR A 92 10.31 -0.89 9.36
CA THR A 92 11.17 -0.11 8.45
C THR A 92 10.43 0.43 7.23
N LEU A 93 9.15 0.08 7.06
CA LEU A 93 8.37 0.45 5.87
C LEU A 93 8.29 1.99 5.74
N LYS A 94 8.75 2.51 4.60
CA LYS A 94 8.79 3.93 4.26
C LYS A 94 7.73 4.30 3.24
N SER A 95 7.48 3.41 2.28
CA SER A 95 6.49 3.61 1.23
C SER A 95 5.67 2.36 0.97
N LEU A 96 4.38 2.56 0.78
CA LEU A 96 3.40 1.50 0.52
C LEU A 96 2.54 1.85 -0.71
N LEU A 97 2.50 0.96 -1.69
CA LEU A 97 1.58 1.01 -2.82
C LEU A 97 0.48 -0.03 -2.63
N LEU A 98 -0.77 0.40 -2.66
CA LEU A 98 -1.95 -0.45 -2.57
C LEU A 98 -2.74 -0.41 -3.87
N SER A 99 -2.92 -1.57 -4.49
CA SER A 99 -3.85 -1.76 -5.60
C SER A 99 -5.09 -2.50 -5.11
N ILE A 100 -6.21 -1.80 -5.08
CA ILE A 100 -7.44 -2.26 -4.43
C ILE A 100 -8.57 -2.34 -5.46
N PRO A 101 -8.83 -3.51 -6.07
CA PRO A 101 -10.00 -3.72 -6.91
C PRO A 101 -11.23 -3.96 -6.02
N SER A 102 -11.73 -2.91 -5.35
CA SER A 102 -12.93 -3.02 -4.49
C SER A 102 -14.17 -2.46 -5.18
N ILE A 103 -15.28 -3.19 -5.07
CA ILE A 103 -16.62 -2.77 -5.49
C ILE A 103 -17.20 -1.77 -4.48
N ASN A 104 -16.92 -1.94 -3.18
CA ASN A 104 -17.40 -1.06 -2.10
C ASN A 104 -16.28 -0.15 -1.57
N LYS A 105 -15.85 0.79 -2.42
CA LYS A 105 -14.67 1.64 -2.17
C LYS A 105 -14.76 2.41 -0.84
N GLU A 106 -15.94 2.90 -0.47
CA GLU A 106 -16.09 3.74 0.74
C GLU A 106 -15.91 2.95 2.04
N GLU A 107 -16.62 1.82 2.21
CA GLU A 107 -16.50 0.97 3.41
C GLU A 107 -15.10 0.38 3.52
N THR A 108 -14.55 -0.11 2.39
CA THR A 108 -13.17 -0.59 2.32
C THR A 108 -12.21 0.52 2.74
N GLY A 109 -12.42 1.74 2.26
CA GLY A 109 -11.56 2.88 2.54
C GLY A 109 -11.58 3.28 4.01
N GLU A 110 -12.76 3.31 4.64
CA GLU A 110 -12.87 3.61 6.06
C GLU A 110 -12.11 2.60 6.92
N LYS A 111 -12.29 1.30 6.65
CA LYS A 111 -11.60 0.21 7.36
C LYS A 111 -10.07 0.31 7.18
N LEU A 112 -9.63 0.57 5.95
CA LEU A 112 -8.21 0.70 5.62
C LEU A 112 -7.56 1.86 6.37
N LEU A 113 -8.18 3.05 6.35
CA LEU A 113 -7.66 4.23 7.06
C LEU A 113 -7.61 4.02 8.57
N LYS A 114 -8.61 3.35 9.16
CA LYS A 114 -8.59 2.98 10.59
C LYS A 114 -7.39 2.07 10.94
N ILE A 115 -7.08 1.10 10.09
CA ILE A 115 -5.92 0.22 10.27
C ILE A 115 -4.62 1.00 10.13
N LEU A 116 -4.50 1.88 9.13
CA LEU A 116 -3.32 2.72 8.96
C LEU A 116 -3.08 3.61 10.18
N ILE A 117 -4.12 4.26 10.73
CA ILE A 117 -4.01 5.09 11.94
C ILE A 117 -3.43 4.28 13.12
N ARG A 118 -3.95 3.07 13.36
CA ARG A 118 -3.62 2.28 14.55
C ARG A 118 -2.34 1.46 14.42
N SER A 119 -1.97 1.04 13.20
CA SER A 119 -0.94 0.01 12.99
C SER A 119 0.19 0.41 12.06
N ALA A 120 0.06 1.49 11.27
CA ALA A 120 1.15 1.87 10.37
C ALA A 120 2.42 2.20 11.16
N PRO A 121 3.60 1.82 10.64
CA PRO A 121 4.87 2.10 11.30
C PRO A 121 5.19 3.60 11.27
N LYS A 122 5.96 4.07 12.25
CA LYS A 122 6.33 5.50 12.36
C LYS A 122 7.11 6.03 11.17
N ASN A 123 7.80 5.13 10.45
CA ASN A 123 8.63 5.46 9.30
C ASN A 123 7.85 5.61 7.99
N LEU A 124 6.56 5.25 7.97
CA LEU A 124 5.73 5.35 6.77
C LEU A 124 5.52 6.82 6.40
N ARG A 125 6.07 7.21 5.26
CA ARG A 125 6.08 8.59 4.75
C ARG A 125 5.42 8.73 3.39
N GLU A 126 5.11 7.62 2.72
CA GLU A 126 4.43 7.63 1.43
C GLU A 126 3.40 6.51 1.34
N ILE A 127 2.20 6.85 0.88
CA ILE A 127 1.17 5.88 0.52
C ILE A 127 0.69 6.18 -0.89
N ARG A 128 0.63 5.17 -1.74
CA ARG A 128 0.16 5.26 -3.12
C ARG A 128 -1.07 4.39 -3.28
N PHE A 129 -2.14 4.97 -3.81
CA PHE A 129 -3.39 4.26 -4.09
C PHE A 129 -3.57 4.12 -5.61
N PHE A 130 -3.74 2.88 -6.07
CA PHE A 130 -3.95 2.56 -7.48
C PHE A 130 -5.41 2.14 -7.75
N LYS A 131 -5.82 2.16 -9.02
CA LYS A 131 -7.19 1.81 -9.51
C LYS A 131 -8.31 2.75 -9.06
N GLU A 132 -8.04 4.06 -9.02
CA GLU A 132 -9.07 5.07 -8.70
C GLU A 132 -9.75 4.76 -7.35
N PHE A 133 -8.96 4.33 -6.37
CA PHE A 133 -9.47 4.09 -5.04
C PHE A 133 -9.74 5.44 -4.36
N GLN A 134 -10.97 5.63 -3.90
CA GLN A 134 -11.46 6.89 -3.37
C GLN A 134 -11.87 6.76 -1.90
N PHE A 135 -11.73 7.86 -1.18
CA PHE A 135 -12.17 8.03 0.20
C PHE A 135 -13.18 9.17 0.24
N SER A 136 -14.23 9.03 1.02
CA SER A 136 -15.10 10.18 1.30
C SER A 136 -14.31 11.28 2.03
N LEU A 137 -14.69 12.53 1.78
CA LEU A 137 -14.06 13.71 2.38
C LEU A 137 -13.96 13.60 3.91
N LYS A 138 -15.02 13.10 4.55
CA LYS A 138 -15.09 12.88 6.01
C LYS A 138 -14.05 11.86 6.50
N ASN A 139 -13.92 10.74 5.80
CA ASN A 139 -12.97 9.69 6.16
C ASN A 139 -11.53 10.19 5.99
N LEU A 140 -11.26 10.93 4.91
CA LEU A 140 -9.95 11.52 4.67
C LEU A 140 -9.58 12.59 5.71
N GLU A 141 -10.52 13.47 6.07
CA GLU A 141 -10.27 14.46 7.14
C GLU A 141 -10.01 13.77 8.47
N THR A 142 -10.77 12.73 8.80
CA THR A 142 -10.56 11.93 10.03
C THR A 142 -9.18 11.30 10.03
N PHE A 143 -8.73 10.76 8.90
CA PHE A 143 -7.38 10.22 8.75
C PHE A 143 -6.31 11.28 9.01
N PHE A 144 -6.39 12.44 8.37
CA PHE A 144 -5.40 13.50 8.56
C PHE A 144 -5.37 14.04 9.99
N LYS A 145 -6.52 14.20 10.66
CA LYS A 145 -6.59 14.57 12.09
C LYS A 145 -5.80 13.62 12.99
N ASN A 146 -5.85 12.33 12.68
CA ASN A 146 -5.18 11.29 13.45
C ASN A 146 -3.73 11.03 13.01
N TRP A 147 -3.27 11.67 11.94
CA TRP A 147 -1.89 11.55 11.45
C TRP A 147 -0.94 12.64 11.95
N LYS A 148 -1.44 13.62 12.72
CA LYS A 148 -0.70 14.81 13.17
C LYS A 148 0.58 14.57 13.98
N ASP A 149 0.66 13.45 14.70
CA ASP A 149 1.79 13.13 15.58
C ASP A 149 2.82 12.21 14.88
N ARG A 150 2.73 12.11 13.55
CA ARG A 150 3.58 11.27 12.69
C ARG A 150 4.33 12.15 11.67
N PRO A 151 5.42 11.65 11.05
CA PRO A 151 6.06 12.37 9.96
C PRO A 151 5.08 12.72 8.84
N ALA A 152 5.31 13.88 8.21
CA ALA A 152 4.49 14.39 7.13
C ALA A 152 4.38 13.36 5.99
N LEU A 153 3.15 13.12 5.55
CA LEU A 153 2.81 12.05 4.61
C LEU A 153 2.76 12.57 3.18
N THR A 154 3.31 11.81 2.24
CA THR A 154 3.07 11.96 0.81
C THR A 154 1.99 10.97 0.37
N ILE A 155 0.98 11.45 -0.35
CA ILE A 155 -0.07 10.60 -0.92
C ILE A 155 -0.08 10.75 -2.44
N LEU A 156 -0.03 9.63 -3.16
CA LEU A 156 -0.21 9.57 -4.61
C LEU A 156 -1.49 8.78 -4.93
N THR A 157 -2.30 9.30 -5.85
CA THR A 157 -3.53 8.65 -6.31
C THR A 157 -3.77 8.97 -7.79
N SER A 158 -4.58 8.16 -8.48
CA SER A 158 -5.02 8.43 -9.85
C SER A 158 -6.43 9.02 -9.96
N ASP A 159 -7.20 9.08 -8.88
CA ASP A 159 -8.62 9.42 -8.97
C ASP A 159 -8.83 10.94 -9.13
N PRO A 160 -9.51 11.41 -10.21
CA PRO A 160 -9.73 12.82 -10.45
C PRO A 160 -10.64 13.50 -9.41
N ILE A 161 -11.37 12.76 -8.56
CA ILE A 161 -12.23 13.34 -7.51
C ILE A 161 -11.44 14.29 -6.58
N TYR A 162 -10.15 14.00 -6.37
CA TYR A 162 -9.27 14.79 -5.51
C TYR A 162 -8.89 16.15 -6.09
N LYS A 163 -9.24 16.42 -7.36
CA LYS A 163 -9.13 17.74 -7.99
C LYS A 163 -10.38 18.61 -7.75
N GLY A 164 -11.41 18.09 -7.08
CA GLY A 164 -12.59 18.85 -6.69
C GLY A 164 -12.30 19.85 -5.56
N ASP A 165 -12.99 20.99 -5.58
CA ASP A 165 -12.75 22.12 -4.67
C ASP A 165 -12.72 21.74 -3.19
N ASP A 166 -13.65 20.90 -2.74
CA ASP A 166 -13.73 20.50 -1.33
C ASP A 166 -12.55 19.62 -0.90
N TYR A 167 -12.09 18.72 -1.77
CA TYR A 167 -10.90 17.91 -1.51
C TYR A 167 -9.63 18.76 -1.53
N MET A 168 -9.50 19.69 -2.48
CA MET A 168 -8.34 20.59 -2.53
C MET A 168 -8.25 21.47 -1.28
N LYS A 169 -9.37 22.08 -0.85
CA LYS A 169 -9.43 22.86 0.40
C LYS A 169 -9.00 22.02 1.61
N LEU A 170 -9.48 20.77 1.70
CA LEU A 170 -9.09 19.87 2.77
C LEU A 170 -7.59 19.56 2.71
N ILE A 171 -7.09 19.16 1.54
CA ILE A 171 -5.68 18.80 1.34
C ILE A 171 -4.76 19.98 1.69
N ASP A 172 -5.07 21.18 1.21
CA ASP A 172 -4.23 22.37 1.43
C ASP A 172 -4.21 22.78 2.90
N LYS A 173 -5.36 22.72 3.60
CA LYS A 173 -5.42 22.88 5.06
C LYS A 173 -4.45 21.93 5.79
N TYR A 174 -4.34 20.68 5.33
CA TYR A 174 -3.44 19.69 5.95
C TYR A 174 -2.00 19.71 5.40
N LYS A 175 -1.72 20.44 4.32
CA LYS A 175 -0.35 20.80 3.94
C LYS A 175 0.17 21.93 4.81
N GLU A 176 -0.64 22.97 5.02
CA GLU A 176 -0.30 24.14 5.84
C GLU A 176 0.03 23.77 7.28
N ASN A 177 -0.67 22.77 7.85
CA ASN A 177 -0.42 22.29 9.20
C ASN A 177 0.68 21.20 9.30
N GLY A 178 1.33 20.86 8.19
CA GLY A 178 2.47 19.93 8.15
C GLY A 178 2.11 18.44 8.21
N VAL A 179 0.83 18.05 8.21
CA VAL A 179 0.43 16.63 8.17
C VAL A 179 0.71 16.00 6.81
N ILE A 180 0.44 16.75 5.74
CA ILE A 180 0.66 16.33 4.37
C ILE A 180 1.85 17.07 3.80
N ARG A 181 2.89 16.32 3.43
CA ARG A 181 4.04 16.86 2.71
C ARG A 181 3.69 17.14 1.25
N GLU A 182 3.03 16.18 0.62
CA GLU A 182 2.66 16.26 -0.79
C GLU A 182 1.41 15.41 -1.05
N PHE A 183 0.49 15.93 -1.86
CA PHE A 183 -0.65 15.16 -2.36
C PHE A 183 -0.70 15.33 -3.87
N ARG A 184 -0.45 14.23 -4.60
CA ARG A 184 -0.44 14.22 -6.06
C ARG A 184 -1.56 13.34 -6.59
N CYS A 185 -2.37 13.92 -7.48
CA CYS A 185 -3.34 13.20 -8.29
C CYS A 185 -2.83 13.13 -9.73
N ASP A 186 -2.32 11.97 -10.13
CA ASP A 186 -1.83 11.72 -11.48
C ASP A 186 -2.67 10.65 -12.17
N PRO A 187 -3.51 11.03 -13.15
CA PRO A 187 -4.33 10.07 -13.89
C PRO A 187 -3.49 9.10 -14.75
N GLY A 188 -2.20 9.38 -14.98
CA GLY A 188 -1.27 8.51 -15.69
C GLY A 188 -0.84 7.31 -14.85
N ARG A 189 -1.23 6.09 -15.27
CA ARG A 189 -0.92 4.83 -14.56
C ARG A 189 0.57 4.61 -14.29
N ASN A 190 1.46 5.13 -15.14
CA ASN A 190 2.90 4.85 -15.07
C ASN A 190 3.59 5.57 -13.89
N ASN A 191 3.05 6.68 -13.40
CA ASN A 191 3.72 7.50 -12.39
C ASN A 191 3.42 7.05 -10.95
N ILE A 192 2.57 6.04 -10.79
CA ILE A 192 2.19 5.50 -9.46
C ILE A 192 3.13 4.38 -9.04
N TYR A 193 3.71 3.64 -9.97
CA TYR A 193 4.69 2.60 -9.67
C TYR A 193 6.04 3.18 -9.19
N TYR A 194 6.83 2.35 -8.52
CA TYR A 194 8.19 2.67 -8.08
C TYR A 194 9.21 2.61 -9.22
#